data_AF-A0A2A8HT77-F1
#
_entry.id   AF-A0A2A8HT77-F1
#
_cell.length_a   1.000
_cell.length_b   1.000
_cell.length_c   1.000
_cell.angle_alpha   90.00
_cell.angle_beta   90.00
_cell.angle_gamma   90.00
#
_symmetry.space_group_name_H-M   'P 1'
#
loop_
_entity.id
_entity.type
_entity.pdbx_description
1 polymer ?
#
loop_
_entity_poly.entity_id
_entity_poly.type
_entity_poly.pdbx_seq_one_letter_code
_entity_poly.pdbx_strand_id
1 'polypeptide(L)'
;MTTPLEDCRPSPRLRLSALWVSLMFCYVYGDYLGLYVPGKLAAVAEGRMAFGQLTPASHMAVALMMALPGLMVALTLLLPAWLARWSCVGLGLVYGGIMALTMMGGAPGFYLLLGTIEIALSAAIVWQALAWPRQP
;
A
#
# COMPACT_ATOMS: atom_id res chain seq x y z
N MET A 1 22.99 -35.94 -8.12
CA MET A 1 22.74 -35.41 -6.76
C MET A 1 22.42 -33.94 -6.91
N THR A 2 21.17 -33.53 -6.72
CA THR A 2 20.80 -32.11 -6.72
C THR A 2 21.13 -31.56 -5.33
N THR A 3 22.18 -30.76 -5.24
CA THR A 3 22.48 -30.00 -4.02
C THR A 3 21.25 -29.17 -3.64
N PRO A 4 20.76 -29.24 -2.40
CA PRO A 4 19.65 -28.41 -1.96
C PRO A 4 20.04 -26.93 -2.00
N LEU A 5 19.07 -26.06 -2.33
CA LEU A 5 19.25 -24.61 -2.38
C LEU A 5 19.38 -24.05 -0.95
N GLU A 6 20.23 -23.05 -0.77
CA GLU A 6 20.43 -22.38 0.52
C GLU A 6 19.39 -21.27 0.72
N ASP A 7 18.57 -21.37 1.78
CA ASP A 7 17.58 -20.36 2.13
C ASP A 7 18.20 -19.27 3.03
N CYS A 8 18.56 -18.12 2.44
CA CYS A 8 18.93 -16.94 3.21
C CYS A 8 17.71 -16.30 3.87
N ARG A 9 17.68 -16.21 5.20
CA ARG A 9 16.60 -15.55 5.94
C ARG A 9 16.70 -14.03 5.76
N PRO A 10 15.71 -13.35 5.13
CA PRO A 10 15.76 -11.91 4.95
C PRO A 10 15.60 -11.19 6.29
N SER A 11 16.31 -10.07 6.44
CA SER A 11 16.21 -9.22 7.64
C SER A 11 14.80 -8.62 7.79
N PRO A 12 14.34 -8.29 9.01
CA PRO A 12 13.03 -7.69 9.23
C PRO A 12 12.78 -6.43 8.39
N ARG A 13 13.82 -5.60 8.20
CA ARG A 13 13.78 -4.40 7.34
C ARG A 13 13.50 -4.74 5.88
N LEU A 14 14.19 -5.77 5.37
CA LEU A 14 14.03 -6.18 3.97
C LEU A 14 12.64 -6.76 3.73
N ARG A 15 12.11 -7.56 4.68
CA ARG A 15 10.74 -8.07 4.59
C ARG A 15 9.70 -6.96 4.55
N LEU A 16 9.81 -5.97 5.45
CA LEU A 16 8.90 -4.83 5.49
C LEU A 16 9.00 -3.97 4.22
N SER A 17 10.22 -3.71 3.74
CA SER A 17 10.43 -2.99 2.48
C SER A 17 9.79 -3.73 1.30
N ALA A 18 9.97 -5.05 1.21
CA ALA A 18 9.33 -5.87 0.18
C ALA A 18 7.80 -5.86 0.28
N LEU A 19 7.23 -5.86 1.48
CA LEU A 19 5.77 -5.73 1.66
C LEU A 19 5.25 -4.37 1.17
N TRP A 20 5.96 -3.27 1.45
CA TRP A 20 5.60 -1.95 0.93
C TRP A 20 5.67 -1.90 -0.60
N VAL A 21 6.67 -2.56 -1.21
CA VAL A 21 6.77 -2.69 -2.67
C VAL A 21 5.56 -3.45 -3.23
N SER A 22 5.23 -4.60 -2.66
CA SER A 22 4.06 -5.39 -3.09
C SER A 22 2.76 -4.59 -2.96
N LEU A 23 2.58 -3.87 -1.84
CA LEU A 23 1.42 -3.02 -1.61
C LEU A 23 1.32 -1.92 -2.67
N MET A 24 2.45 -1.27 -2.99
CA MET A 24 2.49 -0.25 -4.03
C MET A 24 2.15 -0.78 -5.41
N PHE A 25 2.61 -1.98 -5.77
CA PHE A 25 2.22 -2.60 -7.04
C PHE A 25 0.71 -2.88 -7.09
N CYS A 26 0.11 -3.38 -6.00
CA CYS A 26 -1.33 -3.56 -5.93
C CYS A 26 -2.08 -2.24 -6.18
N TYR A 27 -1.68 -1.15 -5.52
CA TYR A 27 -2.29 0.16 -5.75
C TYR A 27 -2.15 0.62 -7.20
N VAL A 28 -0.95 0.52 -7.78
CA VAL A 28 -0.70 0.93 -9.18
C VAL A 28 -1.57 0.12 -10.15
N TYR A 29 -1.66 -1.19 -9.98
CA TYR A 29 -2.53 -2.02 -10.83
C TYR A 29 -4.02 -1.78 -10.57
N GLY A 30 -4.42 -1.55 -9.31
CA GLY A 30 -5.79 -1.21 -8.93
C GLY A 30 -6.25 0.09 -9.57
N ASP A 31 -5.42 1.13 -9.52
CA ASP A 31 -5.68 2.41 -10.18
C ASP A 31 -5.69 2.27 -11.69
N TYR A 32 -4.72 1.58 -12.27
CA TYR A 32 -4.62 1.34 -13.70
C TYR A 32 -5.85 0.61 -14.24
N LEU A 33 -6.24 -0.52 -13.64
CA LEU A 33 -7.46 -1.24 -13.99
C LEU A 33 -8.72 -0.40 -13.72
N GLY A 34 -8.66 0.42 -12.67
CA GLY A 34 -9.67 1.41 -12.34
C GLY A 34 -9.97 2.36 -13.49
N LEU A 35 -8.97 2.76 -14.28
CA LEU A 35 -9.17 3.65 -15.44
C LEU A 35 -10.02 3.00 -16.54
N TYR A 36 -10.03 1.68 -16.64
CA TYR A 36 -10.82 0.95 -17.65
C TYR A 36 -12.29 0.73 -17.25
N VAL A 37 -12.70 1.14 -16.05
CA VAL A 37 -14.10 1.05 -15.61
C VAL A 37 -14.96 1.99 -16.47
N PRO A 38 -16.05 1.49 -17.09
CA PRO A 38 -16.94 2.31 -17.91
C PRO A 38 -17.41 3.57 -17.18
N GLY A 39 -17.33 4.72 -17.84
CA GLY A 39 -17.76 6.01 -17.28
C GLY A 39 -16.73 6.73 -16.40
N LYS A 40 -15.65 6.07 -15.96
CA LYS A 40 -14.63 6.71 -15.09
C LYS A 40 -13.78 7.74 -15.85
N LEU A 41 -13.35 7.41 -17.08
CA LEU A 41 -12.59 8.34 -17.93
C LEU A 41 -13.44 9.55 -18.36
N ALA A 42 -14.73 9.34 -18.62
CA ALA A 42 -15.66 10.43 -18.92
C ALA A 42 -15.87 11.34 -17.69
N ALA A 43 -16.03 10.76 -16.50
CA ALA A 43 -16.12 11.53 -15.25
C ALA A 43 -14.85 12.35 -14.98
N VAL A 44 -13.66 11.77 -15.21
CA VAL A 44 -12.38 12.48 -15.09
C VAL A 44 -12.29 13.64 -16.09
N ALA A 45 -12.74 13.44 -17.33
CA ALA A 45 -12.80 14.49 -18.35
C ALA A 45 -13.78 15.62 -17.98
N GLU A 46 -14.83 15.31 -17.22
CA GLU A 46 -15.76 16.29 -16.63
C GLU A 46 -15.24 16.93 -15.31
N GLY A 47 -14.02 16.60 -14.87
CA GLY A 47 -13.42 17.12 -13.64
C GLY A 47 -13.99 16.50 -12.36
N ARG A 48 -14.61 15.31 -12.44
CA ARG A 48 -15.17 14.57 -11.31
C ARG A 48 -14.32 13.34 -11.01
N MET A 49 -13.84 13.23 -9.77
CA MET A 49 -13.15 12.05 -9.25
C MET A 49 -14.05 11.28 -8.29
N ALA A 50 -13.71 10.02 -8.00
CA ALA A 50 -14.43 9.17 -7.05
C ALA A 50 -14.61 9.77 -5.63
N PHE A 51 -13.80 10.78 -5.29
CA PHE A 51 -13.82 11.46 -3.98
C PHE A 51 -14.23 12.95 -4.05
N GLY A 52 -14.75 13.46 -5.17
CA GLY A 52 -15.29 14.84 -5.28
C GLY A 52 -14.77 15.65 -6.48
N GLN A 53 -14.87 16.99 -6.38
CA GLN A 53 -14.41 17.92 -7.42
C GLN A 53 -12.88 17.89 -7.56
N LEU A 54 -12.39 17.91 -8.80
CA LEU A 54 -10.98 18.00 -9.13
C LEU A 54 -10.46 19.43 -8.84
N THR A 55 -10.11 19.70 -7.58
CA THR A 55 -9.40 20.92 -7.22
C THR A 55 -7.89 20.67 -7.29
N PRO A 56 -7.06 21.66 -7.64
CA PRO A 56 -5.60 21.50 -7.64
C PRO A 56 -5.05 21.01 -6.29
N ALA A 57 -5.68 21.41 -5.19
CA ALA A 57 -5.33 20.99 -3.84
C ALA A 57 -5.64 19.51 -3.58
N SER A 58 -6.81 19.01 -4.01
CA SER A 58 -7.16 17.59 -3.81
C SER A 58 -6.26 16.66 -4.61
N HIS A 59 -5.87 17.05 -5.84
CA HIS A 59 -4.95 16.26 -6.65
C HIS A 59 -3.56 16.15 -6.03
N MET A 60 -3.05 17.26 -5.48
CA MET A 60 -1.76 17.27 -4.76
C MET A 60 -1.82 16.40 -3.50
N ALA A 61 -2.92 16.45 -2.74
CA ALA A 61 -3.10 15.64 -1.54
C ALA A 61 -3.11 14.14 -1.86
N VAL A 62 -3.81 13.72 -2.92
CA VAL A 62 -3.83 12.32 -3.37
C VAL A 62 -2.44 11.88 -3.84
N ALA A 63 -1.74 12.72 -4.61
CA ALA A 63 -0.38 12.42 -5.05
C ALA A 63 0.58 12.22 -3.86
N LEU A 64 0.51 13.10 -2.85
CA LEU A 64 1.32 12.97 -1.63
C LEU A 64 0.95 11.71 -0.84
N MET A 65 -0.35 11.40 -0.73
CA MET A 65 -0.86 10.19 -0.09
C MET A 65 -0.34 8.93 -0.79
N MET A 66 -0.19 8.92 -2.11
CA MET A 66 0.38 7.79 -2.84
C MET A 66 1.91 7.76 -2.82
N ALA A 67 2.57 8.91 -2.70
CA ALA A 67 4.03 8.98 -2.59
C ALA A 67 4.55 8.39 -1.27
N LEU A 68 3.80 8.55 -0.18
CA LEU A 68 4.15 8.03 1.16
C LEU A 68 4.52 6.53 1.19
N PRO A 69 3.69 5.60 0.70
CA PRO A 69 4.01 4.17 0.67
C PRO A 69 5.19 3.85 -0.25
N GLY A 70 5.37 4.60 -1.34
CA GLY A 70 6.56 4.51 -2.18
C GLY A 70 7.83 4.93 -1.44
N LEU A 71 7.78 6.02 -0.66
CA LEU A 71 8.87 6.46 0.20
C LEU A 71 9.16 5.47 1.33
N MET A 72 8.12 4.81 1.87
CA MET A 72 8.29 3.80 2.92
C MET A 72 9.15 2.61 2.50
N VAL A 73 9.21 2.28 1.21
CA VAL A 73 10.13 1.27 0.66
C VAL A 73 11.58 1.59 1.04
N ALA A 74 12.01 2.83 0.80
CA ALA A 74 13.36 3.28 1.11
C ALA A 74 13.52 3.62 2.60
N LEU A 75 12.54 4.32 3.18
CA LEU A 75 12.59 4.78 4.57
C LEU A 75 12.65 3.63 5.58
N THR A 76 12.03 2.48 5.28
CA THR A 76 12.14 1.27 6.12
C THR A 76 13.59 0.77 6.22
N LEU A 77 14.40 0.97 5.17
CA LEU A 77 15.79 0.56 5.14
C LEU A 77 16.71 1.62 5.77
N LEU A 78 16.43 2.90 5.53
CA LEU A 78 17.29 4.03 5.90
C LEU A 78 17.06 4.55 7.33
N LEU A 79 15.84 4.48 7.85
CA LEU A 79 15.51 5.04 9.17
C LEU A 79 16.07 4.19 10.32
N PRO A 80 16.23 4.81 11.51
CA PRO A 80 16.37 4.08 12.77
C PRO A 80 15.24 3.07 12.97
N ALA A 81 15.55 1.91 13.56
CA ALA A 81 14.59 0.80 13.69
C ALA A 81 13.31 1.20 14.42
N TRP A 82 13.40 2.08 15.42
CA TRP A 82 12.24 2.55 16.17
C TRP A 82 11.31 3.42 15.32
N LEU A 83 11.84 4.34 14.51
CA LEU A 83 11.05 5.17 13.59
C LEU A 83 10.42 4.30 12.50
N ALA A 84 11.22 3.45 11.85
CA ALA A 84 10.73 2.55 10.81
C ALA A 84 9.56 1.67 11.32
N ARG A 85 9.70 1.11 12.53
CA ARG A 85 8.65 0.30 13.16
C ARG A 85 7.36 1.06 13.35
N TRP A 86 7.39 2.23 13.98
CA TRP A 86 6.17 3.00 14.27
C TRP A 86 5.56 3.60 13.00
N SER A 87 6.37 4.04 12.04
CA SER A 87 5.90 4.47 10.72
C SER A 87 5.19 3.34 9.98
N CYS A 88 5.76 2.12 9.99
CA CYS A 88 5.12 0.95 9.36
C CYS A 88 3.78 0.60 10.02
N VAL A 89 3.70 0.62 11.35
CA VAL A 89 2.45 0.35 12.07
C VAL A 89 1.40 1.43 11.78
N GLY A 90 1.78 2.71 11.93
CA GLY A 90 0.84 3.82 11.73
C GLY A 90 0.32 3.87 10.30
N LEU A 91 1.21 3.85 9.31
CA LEU A 91 0.81 3.91 7.90
C LEU A 91 0.08 2.64 7.47
N GLY A 92 0.53 1.45 7.90
CA GLY A 92 -0.16 0.20 7.57
C GLY A 92 -1.62 0.18 8.05
N LEU A 93 -1.89 0.71 9.25
CA LEU A 93 -3.26 0.84 9.75
C LEU A 93 -4.07 1.87 8.96
N VAL A 94 -3.47 3.02 8.62
CA VAL A 94 -4.14 4.07 7.84
C VAL A 94 -4.52 3.56 6.44
N TYR A 95 -3.58 2.98 5.70
CA TYR A 95 -3.83 2.46 4.34
C TYR A 95 -4.81 1.28 4.35
N GLY A 96 -4.67 0.35 5.31
CA GLY A 96 -5.62 -0.74 5.48
C GLY A 96 -7.04 -0.25 5.79
N GLY A 97 -7.17 0.77 6.65
CA GLY A 97 -8.45 1.39 6.98
C GLY A 97 -9.09 2.12 5.81
N ILE A 98 -8.31 2.90 5.06
CA ILE A 98 -8.76 3.58 3.84
C ILE A 98 -9.32 2.55 2.85
N MET A 99 -8.61 1.44 2.62
CA MET A 99 -9.07 0.41 1.69
C MET A 99 -10.32 -0.32 2.17
N ALA A 100 -10.41 -0.65 3.46
CA ALA A 100 -11.61 -1.24 4.03
C ALA A 100 -12.85 -0.35 3.85
N LEU A 101 -12.72 0.96 4.10
CA LEU A 101 -13.81 1.92 3.89
C LEU A 101 -14.18 2.06 2.41
N THR A 102 -13.18 2.06 1.52
CA THR A 102 -13.40 2.23 0.08
C THR A 102 -14.11 1.01 -0.54
N MET A 103 -13.88 -0.19 0.00
CA MET A 103 -14.55 -1.43 -0.47
C MET A 103 -16.05 -1.48 -0.16
N MET A 104 -16.53 -0.76 0.86
CA MET A 104 -17.95 -0.75 1.26
C MET A 104 -18.87 -0.05 0.23
N GLY A 105 -18.31 0.66 -0.76
CA GLY A 105 -19.04 1.44 -1.75
C GLY A 105 -19.53 0.68 -2.99
N GLY A 106 -19.48 -0.66 -3.01
CA GLY A 106 -19.93 -1.45 -4.17
C GLY A 106 -18.91 -1.47 -5.32
N ALA A 107 -17.67 -1.85 -5.01
CA ALA A 107 -16.58 -1.83 -5.97
C ALA A 107 -16.64 -2.98 -7.01
N PRO A 108 -16.13 -2.78 -8.24
CA PRO A 108 -16.02 -3.84 -9.23
C PRO A 108 -15.20 -5.04 -8.72
N GLY A 109 -15.45 -6.25 -9.26
CA GLY A 109 -14.83 -7.49 -8.76
C GLY A 109 -13.29 -7.48 -8.71
N PHE A 110 -12.61 -6.83 -9.65
CA PHE A 110 -11.14 -6.69 -9.60
C PHE A 110 -10.68 -5.84 -8.42
N TYR A 111 -11.43 -4.78 -8.08
CA TYR A 111 -11.12 -3.90 -6.96
C TYR A 111 -11.35 -4.61 -5.62
N LEU A 112 -12.34 -5.50 -5.54
CA LEU A 112 -12.52 -6.35 -4.36
C LEU A 112 -11.35 -7.30 -4.16
N LEU A 113 -10.84 -7.91 -5.24
CA LEU A 113 -9.68 -8.82 -5.17
C LEU A 113 -8.42 -8.06 -4.73
N LEU A 114 -8.07 -6.98 -5.44
CA LEU A 114 -6.91 -6.15 -5.14
C LEU A 114 -7.01 -5.52 -3.75
N GLY A 115 -8.17 -4.97 -3.38
CA GLY A 115 -8.38 -4.39 -2.05
C GLY A 115 -8.27 -5.41 -0.92
N THR A 116 -8.74 -6.64 -1.13
CA THR A 116 -8.53 -7.73 -0.15
C THR A 116 -7.05 -8.04 0.03
N ILE A 117 -6.28 -8.09 -1.06
CA ILE A 117 -4.83 -8.30 -1.03
C ILE A 117 -4.13 -7.13 -0.34
N GLU A 118 -4.51 -5.88 -0.62
CA GLU A 118 -3.95 -4.68 -0.02
C GLU A 118 -4.20 -4.63 1.50
N ILE A 119 -5.39 -5.01 1.96
CA ILE A 119 -5.71 -5.12 3.39
C ILE A 119 -4.84 -6.21 4.03
N ALA A 120 -4.70 -7.37 3.38
CA ALA A 120 -3.85 -8.46 3.89
C ALA A 120 -2.38 -8.04 3.97
N LEU A 121 -1.85 -7.35 2.96
CA LEU A 121 -0.50 -6.81 2.95
C LEU A 121 -0.31 -5.75 4.04
N SER A 122 -1.28 -4.85 4.21
CA SER A 122 -1.26 -3.84 5.27
C SER A 122 -1.24 -4.47 6.66
N ALA A 123 -2.06 -5.50 6.89
CA ALA A 123 -2.06 -6.27 8.13
C ALA A 123 -0.72 -7.00 8.34
N ALA A 124 -0.13 -7.55 7.28
CA ALA A 124 1.18 -8.20 7.35
C ALA A 124 2.31 -7.20 7.68
N ILE A 125 2.26 -5.97 7.16
CA ILE A 125 3.19 -4.89 7.51
C ILE A 125 3.09 -4.58 9.01
N VAL A 126 1.88 -4.38 9.51
CA VAL A 126 1.64 -4.09 10.93
C VAL A 126 2.14 -5.23 11.81
N TRP A 127 1.79 -6.48 11.48
CA TRP A 127 2.26 -7.65 12.22
C TRP A 127 3.78 -7.72 12.22
N GLN A 128 4.43 -7.70 11.05
CA GLN A 128 5.88 -7.83 10.98
C GLN A 128 6.62 -6.68 11.68
N ALA A 129 6.07 -5.47 11.66
CA ALA A 129 6.61 -4.35 12.40
C ALA A 129 6.47 -4.57 13.93
N LEU A 130 5.35 -5.13 14.40
CA LEU A 130 5.15 -5.45 15.82
C LEU A 130 5.99 -6.64 16.29
N ALA A 131 6.17 -7.65 15.45
CA ALA A 131 6.99 -8.84 15.72
C ALA A 131 8.50 -8.56 15.61
N TRP A 132 8.91 -7.34 15.24
CA TRP A 132 10.31 -6.98 15.13
C TRP A 132 11.02 -7.21 16.47
N PRO A 133 12.09 -8.05 16.51
CA PRO A 133 12.79 -8.38 17.74
C PRO A 133 13.38 -7.12 18.39
N ARG A 134 13.13 -6.97 19.69
CA ARG A 134 13.75 -5.93 20.51
C ARG A 134 15.16 -6.40 20.89
N GLN A 135 16.14 -5.51 20.81
CA GLN A 135 17.43 -5.79 21.44
C GLN A 135 17.20 -5.90 22.96
N PRO A 136 17.78 -6.89 23.65
CA PRO A 136 17.77 -6.97 25.10
C PRO A 136 18.53 -5.80 25.74
#